data_AF-H1LUY6-F1
#
_entry.id   AF-H1LUY6-F1
#
_cell.length_a   1.000
_cell.length_b   1.000
_cell.length_c   1.000
_cell.angle_alpha   90.00
_cell.angle_beta   90.00
_cell.angle_gamma   90.00
#
_symmetry.space_group_name_H-M   'P 1'
#
loop_
_entity.id
_entity.type
_entity.pdbx_description
1 polymer ?
#
loop_
_entity_poly.entity_id
_entity_poly.type
_entity_poly.pdbx_seq_one_letter_code
_entity_poly.pdbx_strand_id
1 'polypeptide(L)'
;MTIHKSKGLEFPVCFLANANRSFNKTDLKQGIVIDNDFGLGVQYVDSENNIKDSSVKQNVIKYKLGTELMGEELRVLYVALTRAMEKMIISGTCKDVKKALETNKKNPSFLDIRSCNSYLDLILLSFDRIHFDLKLYDYKTLLDEEKLTQKEVGDLNKIFEGSDIKKYAELKKRLDYKYPYSVNVDLKTKFSVSEIKRMSQSEKNLR
;
A
#
# COMPACT_ATOMS: atom_id res chain seq x y z
N MET A 1 -4.79 2.96 4.46
CA MET A 1 -4.90 4.38 4.06
C MET A 1 -3.81 4.72 3.05
N THR A 2 -3.95 5.79 2.27
CA THR A 2 -2.86 6.27 1.38
C THR A 2 -1.94 7.22 2.13
N ILE A 3 -0.70 7.36 1.68
CA ILE A 3 0.30 8.25 2.29
C ILE A 3 -0.18 9.71 2.29
N HIS A 4 -0.90 10.13 1.24
CA HIS A 4 -1.39 11.51 1.17
C HIS A 4 -2.45 11.80 2.24
N LYS A 5 -3.27 10.79 2.60
CA LYS A 5 -4.29 10.91 3.65
C LYS A 5 -3.71 10.81 5.06
N SER A 6 -2.47 10.35 5.23
CA SER A 6 -1.81 10.28 6.54
C SER A 6 -1.10 11.58 6.94
N LYS A 7 -1.06 12.59 6.06
CA LYS A 7 -0.45 13.89 6.35
C LYS A 7 -1.11 14.52 7.58
N GLY A 8 -0.30 14.82 8.60
CA GLY A 8 -0.77 15.39 9.87
C GLY A 8 -1.30 14.37 10.88
N LEU A 9 -1.29 13.06 10.56
CA LEU A 9 -1.58 11.98 11.50
C LEU A 9 -0.29 11.32 11.96
N GLU A 10 -0.26 10.82 13.19
CA GLU A 10 0.88 10.11 13.76
C GLU A 10 0.41 8.77 14.31
N PHE A 11 1.24 7.73 14.15
CA PHE A 11 0.92 6.39 14.60
C PHE A 11 2.14 5.79 15.32
N PRO A 12 1.94 5.03 16.42
CA PRO A 12 3.02 4.32 17.10
C PRO A 12 3.81 3.42 16.15
N VAL A 13 3.09 2.63 15.35
CA VAL A 13 3.66 1.71 14.36
C VAL A 13 3.10 2.01 12.97
N CYS A 14 3.98 2.18 11.99
CA CYS A 14 3.62 2.36 10.59
C CYS A 14 4.16 1.23 9.70
N PHE A 15 3.34 0.83 8.73
CA PHE A 15 3.71 -0.15 7.71
C PHE A 15 3.71 0.53 6.34
N LEU A 16 4.88 0.62 5.70
CA LEU A 16 5.00 0.95 4.27
C LEU A 16 5.01 -0.35 3.48
N ALA A 17 3.84 -0.69 2.96
CA ALA A 17 3.65 -1.88 2.14
C ALA A 17 4.08 -1.66 0.69
N ASN A 18 4.64 -2.71 0.08
CA ASN A 18 4.95 -2.76 -1.36
C ASN A 18 5.85 -1.61 -1.87
N ALA A 19 6.97 -1.38 -1.19
CA ALA A 19 7.95 -0.36 -1.56
C ALA A 19 8.64 -0.61 -2.93
N ASN A 20 8.53 -1.82 -3.48
CA ASN A 20 9.02 -2.21 -4.82
C ASN A 20 8.28 -1.49 -5.96
N ARG A 21 7.02 -1.08 -5.72
CA ARG A 21 6.14 -0.58 -6.79
C ARG A 21 6.83 0.53 -7.59
N SER A 22 6.89 0.35 -8.90
CA SER A 22 7.48 1.36 -9.78
C SER A 22 6.65 2.64 -9.81
N PHE A 23 7.32 3.79 -9.84
CA PHE A 23 6.66 5.10 -9.95
C PHE A 23 5.83 5.22 -11.21
N ASN A 24 4.70 5.94 -11.10
CA ASN A 24 3.79 6.12 -12.21
C ASN A 24 4.33 7.14 -13.22
N LYS A 25 4.95 6.66 -14.30
CA LYS A 25 5.52 7.49 -15.37
C LYS A 25 4.60 7.61 -16.59
N THR A 26 3.29 7.39 -16.44
CA THR A 26 2.34 7.37 -17.56
C THR A 26 2.28 8.71 -18.30
N ASP A 27 2.32 9.82 -17.57
CA ASP A 27 2.27 11.17 -18.15
C ASP A 27 3.47 11.47 -19.05
N LEU A 28 4.65 10.89 -18.74
CA LEU A 28 5.86 11.03 -19.55
C LEU A 28 5.79 10.23 -20.87
N LYS A 29 4.89 9.25 -20.98
CA LYS A 29 4.74 8.41 -22.19
C LYS A 29 3.77 8.99 -23.20
N GLN A 30 3.02 10.04 -22.84
CA GLN A 30 2.04 10.62 -23.74
C GLN A 30 2.71 11.31 -24.94
N GLY A 31 2.01 11.33 -26.08
CA GLY A 31 2.45 12.00 -27.31
C GLY A 31 2.45 13.53 -27.19
N ILE A 32 1.78 14.06 -26.17
CA ILE A 32 1.70 15.48 -25.85
C ILE A 32 2.12 15.66 -24.39
N VAL A 33 2.99 16.63 -24.12
CA VAL A 33 3.42 17.01 -22.78
C VAL A 33 3.26 18.51 -22.60
N ILE A 34 2.91 18.94 -21.40
CA ILE A 34 2.66 20.34 -21.08
C ILE A 34 3.53 20.71 -19.89
N ASP A 35 4.20 21.85 -19.98
CA ASP A 35 4.99 22.45 -18.92
C ASP A 35 4.63 23.93 -18.78
N ASN A 36 4.72 24.47 -17.57
CA ASN A 36 4.37 25.87 -17.32
C ASN A 36 5.36 26.86 -17.95
N ASP A 37 6.64 26.49 -18.04
CA ASP A 37 7.70 27.38 -18.53
C ASP A 37 7.93 27.18 -20.03
N PHE A 38 7.95 25.92 -20.49
CA PHE A 38 8.20 25.57 -21.90
C PHE A 38 6.92 25.44 -22.74
N GLY A 39 5.74 25.47 -22.12
CA GLY A 39 4.45 25.32 -22.78
C GLY A 39 4.22 23.92 -23.33
N LEU A 40 3.70 23.83 -24.56
CA LEU A 40 3.34 22.56 -25.20
C LEU A 40 4.53 21.91 -25.92
N GLY A 41 4.76 20.62 -25.64
CA GLY A 41 5.65 19.74 -26.40
C GLY A 41 4.83 18.63 -27.08
N VAL A 42 4.88 18.58 -28.41
CA VAL A 42 4.17 17.56 -29.20
C VAL A 42 5.15 16.60 -29.85
N GLN A 43 4.71 15.37 -30.03
CA GLN A 43 5.40 14.37 -30.84
C GLN A 43 5.39 14.82 -32.32
N TYR A 44 6.48 14.59 -33.02
CA TYR A 44 6.51 14.71 -34.47
C TYR A 44 5.73 13.55 -35.07
N VAL A 45 4.75 13.88 -35.92
CA VAL A 45 3.89 12.91 -36.59
C VAL A 45 3.89 13.24 -38.08
N ASP A 46 4.43 12.33 -38.88
CA ASP A 46 4.35 12.36 -40.33
C ASP A 46 3.36 11.29 -40.79
N SER A 47 2.21 11.74 -41.31
CA SER A 47 1.14 10.86 -41.77
C SER A 47 1.43 10.22 -43.12
N GLU A 48 2.27 10.82 -43.96
CA GLU A 48 2.58 10.30 -45.29
C GLU A 48 3.54 9.11 -45.18
N ASN A 49 4.58 9.26 -44.35
CA ASN A 49 5.56 8.21 -44.11
C ASN A 49 5.21 7.30 -42.93
N ASN A 50 4.10 7.54 -42.23
CA ASN A 50 3.69 6.83 -41.00
C ASN A 50 4.75 6.84 -39.89
N ILE A 51 5.50 7.94 -39.76
CA ILE A 51 6.57 8.09 -38.78
C ILE A 51 6.05 8.87 -37.57
N LYS A 52 6.35 8.35 -36.38
CA LYS A 52 6.10 9.05 -35.11
C LYS A 52 7.38 9.09 -34.31
N ASP A 53 7.88 10.28 -34.02
CA ASP A 53 9.13 10.45 -33.27
C ASP A 53 9.04 11.60 -32.26
N SER A 54 9.83 11.53 -31.21
CA SER A 54 9.91 12.54 -30.18
C SER A 54 10.54 13.83 -30.71
N SER A 55 9.89 14.97 -30.48
CA SER A 55 10.51 16.26 -30.77
C SER A 55 11.56 16.61 -29.70
N VAL A 56 12.57 17.41 -30.08
CA VAL A 56 13.58 17.90 -29.13
C VAL A 56 12.92 18.62 -27.95
N LYS A 57 11.93 19.47 -28.22
CA LYS A 57 11.17 20.19 -27.18
C LYS A 57 10.43 19.24 -26.25
N GLN A 58 9.77 18.21 -26.79
CA GLN A 58 9.11 17.19 -25.99
C GLN A 58 10.12 16.45 -25.08
N ASN A 59 11.32 16.13 -25.58
CA ASN A 59 12.33 15.43 -24.80
C ASN A 59 12.85 16.27 -23.62
N VAL A 60 13.06 17.58 -23.83
CA VAL A 60 13.45 18.51 -22.76
C VAL A 60 12.36 18.61 -21.69
N ILE A 61 11.10 18.74 -22.10
CA ILE A 61 9.97 18.80 -21.16
C ILE A 61 9.84 17.48 -20.38
N LYS A 62 9.94 16.33 -21.05
CA LYS A 62 9.92 15.01 -20.40
C LYS A 62 11.05 14.85 -19.37
N TYR A 63 12.23 15.38 -19.67
CA TYR A 63 13.37 15.36 -18.75
C TYR A 63 13.11 16.17 -17.49
N LYS A 64 12.52 17.37 -17.63
CA LYS A 64 12.13 18.22 -16.51
C LYS A 64 11.03 17.57 -15.67
N LEU A 65 9.92 17.18 -16.29
CA LEU A 65 8.79 16.52 -15.62
C LEU A 65 9.21 15.25 -14.88
N GLY A 66 10.12 14.45 -15.46
CA GLY A 66 10.65 13.26 -14.79
C GLY A 66 11.45 13.58 -13.54
N THR A 67 12.13 14.73 -13.51
CA THR A 67 12.88 15.20 -12.33
C THR A 67 11.93 15.71 -11.25
N GLU A 68 10.91 16.47 -11.63
CA GLU A 68 9.88 16.96 -10.72
C GLU A 68 9.08 15.82 -10.09
N LEU A 69 8.72 14.82 -10.90
CA LEU A 69 8.04 13.60 -10.44
C LEU A 69 8.88 12.88 -9.38
N MET A 70 10.18 12.67 -9.63
CA MET A 70 11.06 12.05 -8.62
C MET A 70 11.14 12.88 -7.34
N GLY A 71 11.18 14.22 -7.46
CA GLY A 71 11.17 15.11 -6.30
C GLY A 71 9.89 15.01 -5.47
N GLU A 72 8.73 14.86 -6.11
CA GLU A 72 7.46 14.67 -5.41
C GLU A 72 7.38 13.28 -4.78
N GLU A 73 7.80 12.23 -5.48
CA GLU A 73 7.85 10.87 -4.91
C GLU A 73 8.76 10.81 -3.67
N LEU A 74 9.89 11.51 -3.69
CA LEU A 74 10.77 11.63 -2.52
C LEU A 74 10.09 12.36 -1.35
N ARG A 75 9.30 13.41 -1.63
CA ARG A 75 8.52 14.13 -0.62
C ARG A 75 7.41 13.25 -0.03
N VAL A 76 6.73 12.46 -0.85
CA VAL A 76 5.73 11.48 -0.40
C VAL A 76 6.38 10.43 0.50
N LEU A 77 7.54 9.90 0.10
CA LEU A 77 8.30 8.96 0.93
C LEU A 77 8.70 9.57 2.27
N TYR A 78 9.17 10.83 2.28
CA TYR A 78 9.47 11.55 3.51
C TYR A 78 8.25 11.69 4.44
N VAL A 79 7.08 12.03 3.89
CA VAL A 79 5.84 12.07 4.66
C VAL A 79 5.55 10.70 5.27
N ALA A 80 5.69 9.61 4.49
CA ALA A 80 5.44 8.25 4.97
C ALA A 80 6.38 7.86 6.13
N LEU A 81 7.68 8.14 6.00
CA LEU A 81 8.69 7.82 7.02
C LEU A 81 8.47 8.60 8.32
N THR A 82 8.01 9.85 8.22
CA THR A 82 7.74 10.71 9.39
C THR A 82 6.39 10.45 10.06
N ARG A 83 5.58 9.48 9.60
CA ARG A 83 4.31 9.13 10.28
C ARG A 83 4.52 8.20 11.48
N ALA A 84 5.65 7.48 11.52
CA ALA A 84 5.97 6.53 12.58
C ALA A 84 6.55 7.25 13.81
N MET A 85 5.98 7.00 14.98
CA MET A 85 6.52 7.51 16.25
C MET A 85 7.53 6.54 16.87
N GLU A 86 7.21 5.25 16.91
CA GLU A 86 8.05 4.24 17.57
C GLU A 86 8.69 3.29 16.56
N LYS A 87 7.91 2.75 15.61
CA LYS A 87 8.40 1.72 14.70
C LYS A 87 7.90 1.89 13.27
N MET A 88 8.84 1.81 12.33
CA MET A 88 8.57 1.78 10.89
C MET A 88 8.89 0.39 10.34
N ILE A 89 7.94 -0.22 9.63
CA ILE A 89 8.11 -1.51 8.97
C ILE A 89 7.92 -1.31 7.48
N ILE A 90 8.95 -1.62 6.71
CA ILE A 90 8.94 -1.45 5.25
C ILE A 90 9.00 -2.82 4.62
N SER A 91 8.08 -3.10 3.70
CA SER A 91 8.04 -4.36 2.97
C SER A 91 8.13 -4.11 1.47
N GLY A 92 8.87 -4.96 0.78
CA GLY A 92 9.06 -4.90 -0.66
C GLY A 92 9.58 -6.24 -1.16
N THR A 93 9.37 -6.51 -2.44
CA THR A 93 9.89 -7.71 -3.10
C THR A 93 11.08 -7.34 -3.96
N CYS A 94 12.03 -8.26 -4.13
CA CYS A 94 13.11 -8.08 -5.08
C CYS A 94 13.38 -9.41 -5.79
N LYS A 95 13.80 -9.34 -7.07
CA LYS A 95 14.18 -10.52 -7.85
C LYS A 95 15.52 -11.09 -7.40
N ASP A 96 16.49 -10.21 -7.11
CA ASP A 96 17.83 -10.57 -6.68
C ASP A 96 18.26 -9.67 -5.53
N VAL A 97 18.32 -10.26 -4.34
CA VAL A 97 18.66 -9.57 -3.11
C VAL A 97 20.10 -9.07 -3.12
N LYS A 98 21.04 -9.81 -3.72
CA LYS A 98 22.46 -9.43 -3.72
C LYS A 98 22.65 -8.14 -4.52
N LYS A 99 22.09 -8.11 -5.72
CA LYS A 99 22.12 -6.93 -6.59
C LYS A 99 21.45 -5.71 -5.96
N ALA A 100 20.35 -5.93 -5.23
CA ALA A 100 19.66 -4.86 -4.54
C ALA A 100 20.51 -4.24 -3.42
N LEU A 101 21.28 -5.06 -2.68
CA LEU A 101 22.16 -4.59 -1.61
C LEU A 101 23.43 -3.92 -2.13
N GLU A 102 23.93 -4.33 -3.30
CA GLU A 102 25.07 -3.69 -3.98
C GLU A 102 24.77 -2.27 -4.46
N THR A 103 23.50 -1.87 -4.49
CA THR A 103 23.07 -0.52 -4.90
C THR A 103 23.44 0.54 -3.85
N ASN A 104 23.79 0.14 -2.63
CA ASN A 104 24.17 1.05 -1.55
C ASN A 104 25.42 1.86 -1.90
N LYS A 105 25.32 3.19 -1.82
CA LYS A 105 26.43 4.12 -2.04
C LYS A 105 26.50 5.11 -0.88
N LYS A 106 27.69 5.25 -0.28
CA LYS A 106 27.93 6.18 0.84
C LYS A 106 27.54 7.63 0.52
N ASN A 107 27.78 8.07 -0.72
CA ASN A 107 27.42 9.40 -1.20
C ASN A 107 26.69 9.26 -2.55
N PRO A 108 25.34 9.18 -2.54
CA PRO A 108 24.58 9.06 -3.78
C PRO A 108 24.65 10.35 -4.58
N SER A 109 24.99 10.25 -5.86
CA SER A 109 24.90 11.38 -6.78
C SER A 109 23.45 11.64 -7.18
N PHE A 110 23.16 12.83 -7.70
CA PHE A 110 21.87 13.15 -8.30
C PHE A 110 21.44 12.12 -9.37
N LEU A 111 22.40 11.61 -10.15
CA LEU A 111 22.15 10.58 -11.15
C LEU A 111 21.68 9.26 -10.53
N ASP A 112 22.22 8.90 -9.36
CA ASP A 112 21.86 7.66 -8.67
C ASP A 112 20.41 7.75 -8.18
N ILE A 113 20.04 8.86 -7.54
CA ILE A 113 18.67 9.11 -7.08
C ILE A 113 17.68 9.09 -8.25
N ARG A 114 18.05 9.69 -9.38
CA ARG A 114 17.21 9.71 -10.59
C ARG A 114 17.03 8.32 -11.22
N SER A 115 18.02 7.45 -11.06
CA SER A 115 17.99 6.08 -11.62
C SER A 115 17.03 5.15 -10.88
N CYS A 116 16.73 5.46 -9.61
CA CYS A 116 15.77 4.73 -8.79
C CYS A 116 14.39 4.75 -9.42
N ASN A 117 13.68 3.60 -9.39
CA ASN A 117 12.34 3.49 -9.95
C ASN A 117 11.28 3.18 -8.91
N SER A 118 11.67 2.88 -7.68
CA SER A 118 10.79 2.51 -6.58
C SER A 118 11.26 3.12 -5.26
N TYR A 119 10.36 3.15 -4.27
CA TYR A 119 10.73 3.59 -2.92
C TYR A 119 11.77 2.65 -2.28
N LEU A 120 11.70 1.35 -2.58
CA LEU A 120 12.66 0.37 -2.09
C LEU A 120 14.08 0.71 -2.58
N ASP A 121 14.25 1.07 -3.85
CA ASP A 121 15.55 1.45 -4.40
C ASP A 121 16.11 2.70 -3.69
N LEU A 122 15.26 3.69 -3.40
CA LEU A 122 15.68 4.90 -2.69
C LEU A 122 16.14 4.60 -1.26
N ILE A 123 15.44 3.71 -0.55
CA ILE A 123 15.81 3.29 0.80
C ILE A 123 17.10 2.46 0.78
N LEU A 124 17.23 1.56 -0.20
CA LEU A 124 18.42 0.71 -0.35
C LEU A 124 19.67 1.51 -0.72
N LEU A 125 19.52 2.61 -1.46
CA LEU A 125 20.63 3.49 -1.83
C LEU A 125 21.35 4.08 -0.61
N SER A 126 20.60 4.40 0.46
CA SER A 126 21.12 4.93 1.71
C SER A 126 21.07 3.92 2.86
N PHE A 127 20.98 2.63 2.55
CA PHE A 127 20.80 1.61 3.57
C PHE A 127 22.04 1.49 4.46
N ASP A 128 21.81 1.40 5.76
CA ASP A 128 22.87 1.17 6.73
C ASP A 128 22.44 0.13 7.75
N ARG A 129 23.37 -0.75 8.13
CA ARG A 129 23.08 -1.89 9.04
C ARG A 129 22.92 -1.46 10.50
N ILE A 130 23.25 -0.22 10.85
CA ILE A 130 23.12 0.30 12.22
C ILE A 130 21.67 0.72 12.49
N HIS A 131 21.04 1.36 11.50
CA HIS A 131 19.71 1.97 11.66
C HIS A 131 18.57 1.07 11.16
N PHE A 132 18.87 0.11 10.28
CA PHE A 132 17.87 -0.75 9.67
C PHE A 132 18.10 -2.23 10.00
N ASP A 133 17.08 -2.87 10.58
CA ASP A 133 17.01 -4.33 10.69
C ASP A 133 16.46 -4.92 9.38
N LEU A 134 17.34 -5.56 8.59
CA LEU A 134 16.97 -6.18 7.32
C LEU A 134 16.67 -7.66 7.54
N LYS A 135 15.40 -8.03 7.36
CA LYS A 135 14.97 -9.43 7.30
C LYS A 135 14.70 -9.84 5.87
N LEU A 136 15.36 -10.91 5.45
CA LEU A 136 15.18 -11.50 4.13
C LEU A 136 14.32 -12.75 4.26
N TYR A 137 13.24 -12.77 3.49
CA TYR A 137 12.31 -13.88 3.44
C TYR A 137 12.35 -14.49 2.05
N ASP A 138 12.70 -15.77 1.97
CA ASP A 138 12.53 -16.56 0.74
C ASP A 138 11.16 -17.26 0.77
N TYR A 139 10.64 -17.60 -0.41
CA TYR A 139 9.34 -18.26 -0.56
C TYR A 139 9.29 -19.57 0.24
N LYS A 140 10.38 -20.34 0.24
CA LYS A 140 10.47 -21.60 1.01
C LYS A 140 10.38 -21.34 2.51
N THR A 141 11.10 -20.34 3.00
CA THR A 141 11.12 -19.97 4.42
C THR A 141 9.74 -19.51 4.87
N LEU A 142 9.05 -18.69 4.06
CA LEU A 142 7.67 -18.26 4.35
C LEU A 142 6.70 -19.43 4.38
N LEU A 143 6.82 -20.38 3.45
CA LEU A 143 5.96 -21.54 3.40
C LEU A 143 6.17 -22.46 4.62
N ASP A 144 7.41 -22.60 5.08
CA ASP A 144 7.73 -23.41 6.25
C ASP A 144 7.30 -22.73 7.57
N GLU A 145 7.43 -21.40 7.67
CA GLU A 145 6.86 -20.61 8.76
C GLU A 145 5.33 -20.72 8.78
N GLU A 146 4.66 -20.62 7.64
CA GLU A 146 3.20 -20.74 7.55
C GLU A 146 2.72 -22.12 8.00
N LYS A 147 3.40 -23.19 7.57
CA LYS A 147 3.12 -24.56 8.06
C LYS A 147 3.32 -24.69 9.57
N LEU A 148 4.33 -24.03 10.13
CA LEU A 148 4.60 -24.07 11.57
C LEU A 148 3.50 -23.33 12.33
N THR A 149 3.11 -22.13 11.90
CA THR A 149 2.00 -21.38 12.50
C THR A 149 0.68 -22.13 12.38
N GLN A 150 0.40 -22.77 11.24
CA GLN A 150 -0.78 -23.61 11.08
C GLN A 150 -0.77 -24.82 12.02
N LYS A 151 0.40 -25.43 12.27
CA LYS A 151 0.55 -26.49 13.29
C LYS A 151 0.31 -25.96 14.70
N GLU A 152 0.85 -24.80 15.06
CA GLU A 152 0.62 -24.18 16.37
C GLU A 152 -0.86 -23.81 16.58
N VAL A 153 -1.53 -23.24 15.57
CA VAL A 153 -2.97 -22.97 15.62
C VAL A 153 -3.77 -24.27 15.69
N GLY A 154 -3.33 -25.32 15.00
CA GLY A 154 -3.90 -26.67 15.13
C GLY A 154 -3.74 -27.25 16.55
N ASP A 155 -2.61 -26.98 17.21
CA ASP A 155 -2.36 -27.39 18.60
C ASP A 155 -3.08 -26.51 19.63
N LEU A 156 -3.51 -25.27 19.30
CA LEU A 156 -4.42 -24.51 20.17
C LEU A 156 -5.71 -25.30 20.45
N ASN A 157 -6.22 -26.07 19.47
CA ASN A 157 -7.37 -26.94 19.70
C ASN A 157 -7.07 -28.04 20.74
N LYS A 158 -5.84 -28.56 20.83
CA LYS A 158 -5.43 -29.47 21.91
C LYS A 158 -5.27 -28.78 23.26
N ILE A 159 -4.87 -27.50 23.27
CA ILE A 159 -4.84 -26.69 24.50
C ILE A 159 -6.27 -26.44 25.01
N PHE A 160 -7.25 -26.30 24.11
CA PHE A 160 -8.67 -26.30 24.47
C PHE A 160 -9.16 -27.65 25.02
N GLU A 161 -8.58 -28.78 24.60
CA GLU A 161 -8.87 -30.10 25.18
C GLU A 161 -8.24 -30.30 26.58
N GLY A 162 -7.11 -29.63 26.86
CA GLY A 162 -6.35 -29.79 28.12
C GLY A 162 -6.62 -28.75 29.22
N SER A 163 -7.40 -27.70 28.96
CA SER A 163 -7.60 -26.58 29.90
C SER A 163 -8.97 -26.63 30.59
N ASP A 164 -8.96 -26.88 31.90
CA ASP A 164 -10.04 -26.64 32.89
C ASP A 164 -11.48 -26.80 32.37
N ILE A 165 -12.05 -27.99 32.57
CA ILE A 165 -13.44 -28.37 32.25
C ILE A 165 -14.47 -27.32 32.68
N LYS A 166 -14.20 -26.57 33.78
CA LYS A 166 -15.06 -25.49 34.28
C LYS A 166 -15.10 -24.25 33.36
N LYS A 167 -13.97 -23.84 32.76
CA LYS A 167 -13.93 -22.70 31.83
C LYS A 167 -14.51 -23.08 30.46
N TYR A 168 -14.30 -24.32 30.03
CA TYR A 168 -14.87 -24.82 28.77
C TYR A 168 -16.40 -24.82 28.79
N ALA A 169 -17.01 -25.22 29.90
CA ALA A 169 -18.47 -25.17 30.06
C ALA A 169 -19.02 -23.74 29.98
N GLU A 170 -18.33 -22.75 30.56
CA GLU A 170 -18.73 -21.34 30.49
C GLU A 170 -18.55 -20.76 29.09
N LEU A 171 -17.44 -21.08 28.41
CA LEU A 171 -17.18 -20.67 27.03
C LEU A 171 -18.19 -21.26 26.06
N LYS A 172 -18.50 -22.55 26.19
CA LYS A 172 -19.53 -23.22 25.39
C LYS A 172 -20.90 -22.56 25.60
N LYS A 173 -21.23 -22.20 26.84
CA LYS A 173 -22.48 -21.47 27.15
C LYS A 173 -22.53 -20.05 26.55
N ARG A 174 -21.38 -19.37 26.43
CA ARG A 174 -21.29 -18.06 25.76
C ARG A 174 -21.34 -18.19 24.24
N LEU A 175 -20.72 -19.22 23.66
CA LEU A 175 -20.70 -19.46 22.21
C LEU A 175 -22.06 -19.97 21.69
N ASP A 176 -22.74 -20.83 22.46
CA ASP A 176 -24.09 -21.31 22.15
C ASP A 176 -25.19 -20.30 22.54
N TYR A 177 -24.82 -19.10 23.00
CA TYR A 177 -25.79 -18.08 23.37
C TYR A 177 -26.54 -17.55 22.14
N LYS A 178 -27.78 -17.98 21.98
CA LYS A 178 -28.68 -17.48 20.95
C LYS A 178 -29.33 -16.19 21.43
N TYR A 179 -28.98 -15.07 20.78
CA TYR A 179 -29.49 -13.74 21.15
C TYR A 179 -31.03 -13.70 21.06
N PRO A 180 -31.74 -13.41 22.18
CA PRO A 180 -33.21 -13.48 22.24
C PRO A 180 -33.94 -12.53 21.27
N TYR A 181 -33.27 -11.45 20.86
CA TYR A 181 -33.82 -10.44 19.96
C TYR A 181 -33.12 -10.47 18.59
N SER A 182 -32.96 -11.65 17.98
CA SER A 182 -32.35 -11.77 16.65
C SER A 182 -33.02 -10.87 15.60
N VAL A 183 -34.34 -10.64 15.74
CA VAL A 183 -35.12 -9.74 14.89
C VAL A 183 -34.60 -8.29 14.94
N ASN A 184 -33.99 -7.87 16.05
CA ASN A 184 -33.43 -6.52 16.22
C ASN A 184 -32.03 -6.36 15.61
N VAL A 185 -31.35 -7.45 15.27
CA VAL A 185 -30.04 -7.39 14.60
C VAL A 185 -30.21 -7.01 13.12
N ASP A 186 -31.30 -7.46 12.49
CA ASP A 186 -31.63 -7.09 11.10
C ASP A 186 -32.30 -5.71 10.98
N LEU A 187 -32.69 -5.09 12.10
CA LEU A 187 -33.21 -3.73 12.11
C LEU A 187 -32.08 -2.75 11.77
N LYS A 188 -32.17 -2.12 10.61
CA LYS A 188 -31.26 -1.05 10.21
C LYS A 188 -31.30 0.07 11.25
N THR A 189 -30.16 0.42 11.83
CA THR A 189 -30.03 1.49 12.84
C THR A 189 -30.24 2.90 12.28
N LYS A 190 -30.27 3.05 10.95
CA LYS A 190 -30.57 4.30 10.25
C LYS A 190 -31.57 4.02 9.12
N PHE A 191 -32.70 4.72 9.16
CA PHE A 191 -33.69 4.73 8.09
C PHE A 191 -33.69 6.09 7.39
N SER A 192 -33.79 6.10 6.06
CA SER A 192 -34.05 7.35 5.34
C SER A 192 -35.53 7.74 5.51
N VAL A 193 -35.81 9.06 5.51
CA VAL A 193 -37.17 9.59 5.65
C VAL A 193 -38.12 9.02 4.58
N SER A 194 -37.59 8.71 3.40
CA SER A 194 -38.32 8.08 2.27
C SER A 194 -38.64 6.59 2.49
N GLU A 195 -37.84 5.86 3.25
CA GLU A 195 -38.10 4.46 3.61
C GLU A 195 -39.16 4.37 4.72
N ILE A 196 -39.10 5.26 5.72
CA ILE A 196 -40.12 5.36 6.79
C ILE A 196 -41.50 5.63 6.18
N LYS A 197 -41.58 6.53 5.20
CA LYS A 197 -42.84 6.85 4.51
C LYS A 197 -43.40 5.66 3.73
N ARG A 198 -42.53 4.83 3.13
CA ARG A 198 -42.93 3.61 2.40
C ARG A 198 -43.42 2.52 3.36
N MET A 199 -42.70 2.28 4.46
CA MET A 199 -43.10 1.31 5.48
C MET A 199 -44.47 1.63 6.08
N SER A 200 -44.74 2.90 6.38
CA SER A 200 -46.04 3.35 6.91
C SER A 200 -47.20 3.20 5.91
N GLN A 201 -46.94 3.32 4.60
CA GLN A 201 -47.95 3.07 3.56
C GLN A 201 -48.24 1.58 3.38
N SER A 202 -47.24 0.72 3.47
CA SER A 202 -47.43 -0.74 3.40
C SER A 202 -48.21 -1.30 4.59
N GLU A 203 -48.05 -0.76 5.80
CA GLU A 203 -48.84 -1.19 6.96
C GLU A 203 -50.33 -0.78 6.89
N LYS A 204 -50.65 0.33 6.20
CA LYS A 204 -52.04 0.76 5.98
C LYS A 204 -52.80 -0.12 4.98
N ASN A 205 -52.10 -0.81 4.08
CA ASN A 205 -52.72 -1.70 3.09
C ASN A 205 -52.95 -3.13 3.62
N LEU A 206 -52.50 -3.44 4.83
CA LEU A 206 -52.71 -4.74 5.49
C LEU A 206 -53.82 -4.70 6.57
N ARG A 207 -54.55 -3.59 6.69
CA ARG A 207 -55.71 -3.44 7.57
C ARG A 207 -57.01 -3.33 6.78
#